data_AF-A0A106QCH9-F1
#
_entry.id   AF-A0A106QCH9-F1
#
_cell.length_a   1.000
_cell.length_b   1.000
_cell.length_c   1.000
_cell.angle_alpha   90.00
_cell.angle_beta   90.00
_cell.angle_gamma   90.00
#
_symmetry.space_group_name_H-M   'P 1'
#
loop_
_entity.id
_entity.type
_entity.pdbx_description
1 polymer ?
#
loop_
_entity_poly.entity_id
_entity_poly.type
_entity_poly.pdbx_seq_one_letter_code
_entity_poly.pdbx_strand_id
1 'polypeptide(L)'
;MDRLCILQAVVTAHGSLTGFLIFWRMQMNNQTQNHLISRDERRAFEAAWRVYVAAGKADAPAFILQAILRGRDPKRGFTPVTNAVKLANGQFAWQGYTAALSQLRGLLGNYVHTIWPDLMGQGVGPNRYESLVKELAVELDQLKREA
;
A
#
# COMPACT_ATOMS: atom_id res chain seq x y z
N MET A 1 30.84 15.22 -42.68
CA MET A 1 31.68 14.86 -41.53
C MET A 1 32.05 16.16 -40.86
N ASP A 2 31.39 16.54 -39.76
CA ASP A 2 31.84 17.65 -38.92
C ASP A 2 31.47 17.36 -37.47
N ARG A 3 32.49 17.49 -36.62
CA ARG A 3 32.49 17.23 -35.19
C ARG A 3 32.55 18.57 -34.45
N LEU A 4 31.83 18.62 -33.32
CA LEU A 4 32.15 19.33 -32.06
C LEU A 4 31.80 20.82 -31.89
N CYS A 5 31.50 21.11 -30.61
CA CYS A 5 31.24 22.39 -29.92
C CYS A 5 29.77 22.86 -30.06
N ILE A 6 29.00 23.07 -28.98
CA ILE A 6 29.30 23.94 -27.83
C ILE A 6 28.54 23.46 -26.57
N LEU A 7 29.28 23.40 -25.47
CA LEU A 7 28.83 23.34 -24.08
C LEU A 7 28.36 24.74 -23.63
N GLN A 8 27.44 24.79 -22.65
CA GLN A 8 27.09 25.92 -21.77
C GLN A 8 25.90 26.84 -22.13
N ALA A 9 24.90 26.71 -21.25
CA ALA A 9 24.30 27.75 -20.43
C ALA A 9 23.30 28.74 -21.07
N VAL A 10 22.02 28.54 -20.72
CA VAL A 10 21.16 29.64 -20.26
C VAL A 10 20.42 29.17 -19.00
N VAL A 11 21.06 29.35 -17.85
CA VAL A 11 20.36 29.49 -16.56
C VAL A 11 20.58 30.91 -16.12
N THR A 12 19.64 31.81 -16.44
CA THR A 12 19.42 33.01 -15.64
C THR A 12 18.04 33.58 -15.95
N ALA A 13 17.12 33.50 -14.99
CA ALA A 13 16.39 34.67 -14.46
C ALA A 13 15.27 34.24 -13.48
N HIS A 14 15.51 34.53 -12.21
CA HIS A 14 14.54 35.04 -11.24
C HIS A 14 13.20 34.30 -11.05
N GLY A 15 13.13 33.49 -9.98
CA GLY A 15 11.84 33.15 -9.37
C GLY A 15 11.85 31.90 -8.50
N SER A 16 12.04 32.06 -7.19
CA SER A 16 11.59 31.13 -6.14
C SER A 16 12.24 29.74 -6.07
N LEU A 17 13.29 29.60 -5.25
CA LEU A 17 13.74 28.30 -4.71
C LEU A 17 12.64 27.57 -3.93
N THR A 18 11.58 28.27 -3.52
CA THR A 18 10.40 27.71 -2.86
C THR A 18 9.50 26.93 -3.82
N GLY A 19 9.47 27.29 -5.11
CA GLY A 19 8.68 26.58 -6.12
C GLY A 19 9.25 25.21 -6.47
N PHE A 20 10.58 25.07 -6.46
CA PHE A 20 11.27 23.83 -6.83
C PHE A 20 11.13 22.75 -5.75
N LEU A 21 11.11 23.13 -4.47
CA LEU A 21 10.85 22.22 -3.35
C LEU A 21 9.36 21.85 -3.22
N ILE A 22 8.44 22.76 -3.57
CA ILE A 22 7.00 22.43 -3.62
C ILE A 22 6.71 21.50 -4.80
N PHE A 23 7.34 21.70 -5.96
CA PHE A 23 7.19 20.81 -7.11
C PHE A 23 7.73 19.39 -6.82
N TRP A 24 8.87 19.27 -6.13
CA TRP A 24 9.38 17.97 -5.68
C TRP A 24 8.55 17.34 -4.56
N ARG A 25 8.07 18.13 -3.59
CA ARG A 25 7.21 17.63 -2.51
C ARG A 25 5.79 17.26 -2.99
N MET A 26 5.36 17.82 -4.12
CA MET A 26 4.07 17.52 -4.76
C MET A 26 4.18 16.39 -5.79
N GLN A 27 5.37 16.11 -6.35
CA GLN A 27 5.60 14.91 -7.17
C GLN A 27 5.76 13.61 -6.35
N MET A 28 6.22 13.66 -5.10
CA MET A 28 6.31 12.44 -4.27
C MET A 28 4.97 11.99 -3.66
N ASN A 29 3.94 12.85 -3.64
CA ASN A 29 2.59 12.48 -3.19
C ASN A 29 1.65 12.08 -4.34
N ASN A 30 2.15 12.12 -5.57
CA ASN A 30 1.47 11.67 -6.79
C ASN A 30 2.22 10.46 -7.39
N GLN A 31 2.73 9.56 -6.56
CA GLN A 31 2.71 8.17 -6.98
C GLN A 31 1.25 7.85 -7.22
N THR A 32 0.88 7.85 -8.49
CA THR A 32 -0.17 7.05 -9.10
C THR A 32 -0.83 6.20 -8.03
N GLN A 33 -2.10 6.46 -7.72
CA GLN A 33 -2.95 5.41 -7.15
C GLN A 33 -3.05 4.30 -8.20
N ASN A 34 -1.94 3.59 -8.41
CA ASN A 34 -1.84 2.33 -9.09
C ASN A 34 -2.56 1.38 -8.17
N HIS A 35 -3.86 1.39 -8.36
CA HIS A 35 -4.73 0.41 -7.79
C HIS A 35 -4.15 -0.96 -8.19
N LEU A 36 -3.58 -1.70 -7.22
CA LEU A 36 -3.05 -3.06 -7.38
C LEU A 36 -4.03 -3.99 -8.10
N ILE A 37 -5.30 -3.63 -8.03
CA ILE A 37 -6.40 -4.28 -8.72
C ILE A 37 -7.18 -3.26 -9.54
N SER A 38 -7.63 -3.69 -10.72
CA SER A 38 -8.55 -2.96 -11.58
C SER A 38 -9.89 -2.68 -10.90
N ARG A 39 -10.74 -1.87 -11.53
CA ARG A 39 -12.05 -1.52 -11.00
C ARG A 39 -12.96 -2.74 -10.81
N ASP A 40 -12.93 -3.68 -11.74
CA ASP A 40 -13.79 -4.86 -11.69
C ASP A 40 -13.28 -5.88 -10.68
N GLU A 41 -11.96 -6.09 -10.60
CA GLU A 41 -11.32 -6.87 -9.54
C GLU A 41 -11.61 -6.28 -8.15
N ARG A 42 -11.66 -4.95 -8.03
CA ARG A 42 -12.06 -4.29 -6.78
C ARG A 42 -13.51 -4.57 -6.42
N ARG A 43 -14.43 -4.53 -7.37
CA ARG A 43 -15.85 -4.86 -7.11
C ARG A 43 -16.01 -6.32 -6.69
N ALA A 44 -15.32 -7.23 -7.36
CA ALA A 44 -15.25 -8.64 -6.99
C ALA A 44 -14.71 -8.81 -5.57
N PHE A 45 -13.59 -8.15 -5.26
CA PHE A 45 -13.00 -8.17 -3.92
C PHE A 45 -13.95 -7.59 -2.87
N GLU A 46 -14.63 -6.47 -3.14
CA GLU A 46 -15.57 -5.88 -2.19
C GLU A 46 -16.77 -6.81 -1.91
N ALA A 47 -17.22 -7.57 -2.91
CA ALA A 47 -18.26 -8.60 -2.72
C ALA A 47 -17.75 -9.75 -1.84
N ALA A 48 -16.57 -10.32 -2.17
CA ALA A 48 -15.92 -11.37 -1.39
C ALA A 48 -15.65 -10.93 0.05
N TRP A 49 -15.16 -9.71 0.22
CA TRP A 49 -14.85 -9.11 1.52
C TRP A 49 -16.09 -9.01 2.42
N ARG A 50 -17.26 -8.66 1.87
CA ARG A 50 -18.51 -8.61 2.64
C ARG A 50 -18.88 -9.98 3.18
N VAL A 51 -18.73 -11.04 2.37
CA VAL A 51 -18.98 -12.42 2.79
C VAL A 51 -17.97 -12.85 3.86
N TYR A 52 -16.69 -12.53 3.66
CA TYR A 52 -15.60 -12.83 4.60
C TYR A 52 -15.82 -12.19 5.98
N VAL A 53 -16.22 -10.91 6.01
CA VAL A 53 -16.56 -10.19 7.25
C VAL A 53 -17.82 -10.76 7.89
N ALA A 54 -18.87 -11.03 7.10
CA ALA A 54 -20.11 -11.61 7.61
C ALA A 54 -19.90 -12.98 8.24
N ALA A 55 -18.91 -13.74 7.76
CA ALA A 55 -18.49 -15.01 8.34
C ALA A 55 -17.65 -14.87 9.64
N GLY A 56 -17.39 -13.65 10.11
CA GLY A 56 -16.62 -13.39 11.34
C GLY A 56 -15.12 -13.69 11.23
N LYS A 57 -14.59 -13.81 10.00
CA LYS A 57 -13.18 -14.17 9.77
C LYS A 57 -12.24 -12.96 9.70
N ALA A 58 -12.77 -11.74 9.70
CA ALA A 58 -11.98 -10.52 9.56
C ALA A 58 -11.21 -10.18 10.84
N ASP A 59 -9.88 -10.26 10.73
CA ASP A 59 -8.94 -9.86 11.77
C ASP A 59 -8.07 -8.66 11.32
N ALA A 60 -7.17 -8.20 12.18
CA ALA A 60 -6.36 -7.01 11.92
C ALA A 60 -5.50 -7.11 10.63
N PRO A 61 -4.79 -8.23 10.36
CA PRO A 61 -4.14 -8.46 9.07
C PRO A 61 -5.09 -8.36 7.87
N ALA A 62 -6.30 -8.93 7.96
CA ALA A 62 -7.27 -8.87 6.88
C ALA A 62 -7.70 -7.43 6.56
N PHE A 63 -7.84 -6.57 7.57
CA PHE A 63 -8.14 -5.14 7.37
C PHE A 63 -6.99 -4.37 6.71
N ILE A 64 -5.73 -4.72 6.99
CA ILE A 64 -4.57 -4.14 6.27
C ILE A 64 -4.64 -4.53 4.79
N LEU A 65 -4.86 -5.81 4.49
CA LEU A 65 -5.00 -6.29 3.12
C LEU A 65 -6.12 -5.56 2.38
N GLN A 66 -7.28 -5.40 3.03
CA GLN A 66 -8.40 -4.65 2.48
C GLN A 66 -8.04 -3.19 2.19
N ALA A 67 -7.34 -2.50 3.10
CA ALA A 67 -6.94 -1.12 2.89
C ALA A 67 -6.01 -0.98 1.69
N ILE A 68 -4.99 -1.85 1.58
CA ILE A 68 -4.04 -1.90 0.46
C ILE A 68 -4.76 -2.10 -0.87
N LEU A 69 -5.62 -3.12 -0.98
CA LEU A 69 -6.37 -3.43 -2.21
C LEU A 69 -7.33 -2.30 -2.64
N ARG A 70 -7.78 -1.48 -1.68
CA ARG A 70 -8.63 -0.32 -1.93
C ARG A 70 -7.84 0.97 -2.17
N GLY A 71 -6.50 0.94 -2.07
CA GLY A 71 -5.65 2.12 -2.16
C GLY A 71 -5.91 3.11 -1.02
N ARG A 72 -6.21 2.60 0.18
CA ARG A 72 -6.43 3.39 1.39
C ARG A 72 -5.25 3.21 2.34
N ASP A 73 -5.02 4.23 3.17
CA ASP A 73 -4.02 4.15 4.24
C ASP A 73 -4.36 3.01 5.23
N PRO A 74 -3.51 1.97 5.35
CA PRO A 74 -3.74 0.86 6.24
C PRO A 74 -3.59 1.22 7.73
N LYS A 75 -2.87 2.32 8.07
CA LYS A 75 -2.72 2.78 9.46
C LYS A 75 -4.04 3.34 10.02
N ARG A 76 -4.94 3.81 9.17
CA ARG A 76 -6.24 4.42 9.57
C ARG A 76 -7.14 3.47 10.36
N GLY A 77 -6.99 2.16 10.19
CA GLY A 77 -7.73 1.15 10.96
C GLY A 77 -7.18 0.89 12.36
N PHE A 78 -6.04 1.49 12.72
CA PHE A 78 -5.33 1.24 13.96
C PHE A 78 -5.35 2.49 14.85
N THR A 79 -5.42 2.28 16.16
CA THR A 79 -5.30 3.35 17.14
C THR A 79 -3.86 3.41 17.65
N PRO A 80 -3.19 4.57 17.60
CA PRO A 80 -1.86 4.68 18.15
C PRO A 80 -1.87 4.59 19.67
N VAL A 81 -0.85 3.96 20.25
CA VAL A 81 -0.59 3.99 21.69
C VAL A 81 -0.12 5.39 22.09
N THR A 82 -0.96 6.10 22.83
CA THR A 82 -0.68 7.46 23.32
C THR A 82 -0.41 7.52 24.82
N ASN A 83 -0.63 6.41 25.54
CA ASN A 83 -0.43 6.36 26.99
C ASN A 83 1.06 6.42 27.34
N ALA A 84 1.47 7.47 28.06
CA ALA A 84 2.86 7.73 28.40
C ALA A 84 3.53 6.61 29.22
N VAL A 85 2.78 5.95 30.11
CA VAL A 85 3.31 4.81 30.90
C VAL A 85 3.61 3.63 29.99
N LYS A 86 2.73 3.32 29.04
CA LYS A 86 2.96 2.23 28.07
C LYS A 86 4.16 2.52 27.17
N LEU A 87 4.32 3.78 26.75
CA LEU A 87 5.46 4.21 25.95
C LEU A 87 6.78 4.12 26.75
N ALA A 88 6.78 4.55 28.00
CA ALA A 88 7.94 4.41 28.89
C ALA A 88 8.31 2.94 29.14
N ASN A 89 7.33 2.04 29.13
CA ASN A 89 7.52 0.59 29.26
C ASN A 89 7.93 -0.10 27.95
N GLY A 90 8.34 0.64 26.92
CA GLY A 90 8.88 0.10 25.67
C GLY A 90 7.85 -0.25 24.60
N GLN A 91 6.57 0.10 24.79
CA GLN A 91 5.62 0.10 23.67
C GLN A 91 5.87 1.31 22.76
N PHE A 92 5.53 1.18 21.50
CA PHE A 92 5.59 2.27 20.54
C PHE A 92 4.22 2.52 19.91
N ALA A 93 4.01 3.74 19.41
CA ALA A 93 2.69 4.23 19.01
C ALA A 93 1.97 3.27 18.05
N TRP A 94 2.65 2.70 17.06
CA TRP A 94 2.01 1.86 16.04
C TRP A 94 2.22 0.36 16.23
N GLN A 95 2.51 -0.09 17.46
CA GLN A 95 2.83 -1.49 17.74
C GLN A 95 1.78 -2.49 17.23
N GLY A 96 0.49 -2.18 17.38
CA GLY A 96 -0.59 -3.04 16.85
C GLY A 96 -0.60 -3.13 15.33
N TYR A 97 -0.33 -2.02 14.64
CA TYR A 97 -0.21 -1.98 13.19
C TYR A 97 1.02 -2.77 12.72
N THR A 98 2.19 -2.55 13.34
CA THR A 98 3.43 -3.26 12.98
C THR A 98 3.31 -4.76 13.21
N ALA A 99 2.66 -5.20 14.30
CA ALA A 99 2.39 -6.61 14.55
C ALA A 99 1.48 -7.24 13.50
N ALA A 100 0.35 -6.58 13.18
CA ALA A 100 -0.60 -7.05 12.17
C ALA A 100 0.03 -7.07 10.76
N LEU A 101 0.86 -6.08 10.42
CA LEU A 101 1.59 -6.03 9.16
C LEU A 101 2.58 -7.20 9.03
N SER A 102 3.32 -7.50 10.10
CA SER A 102 4.24 -8.63 10.14
C SER A 102 3.51 -9.98 9.99
N GLN A 103 2.37 -10.14 10.67
CA GLN A 103 1.53 -11.33 10.54
C GLN A 103 0.95 -11.48 9.14
N LEU A 104 0.44 -10.39 8.54
CA LEU A 104 -0.03 -10.39 7.16
C LEU A 104 1.08 -10.83 6.20
N ARG A 105 2.30 -10.32 6.37
CA ARG A 105 3.43 -10.69 5.51
C ARG A 105 3.76 -12.18 5.58
N GLY A 106 3.70 -12.78 6.77
CA GLY A 106 3.96 -14.21 6.98
C GLY A 106 2.83 -15.11 6.48
N LEU A 107 1.61 -14.62 6.45
CA LEU A 107 0.40 -15.39 6.10
C LEU A 107 -0.27 -14.92 4.79
N LEU A 108 0.41 -14.10 3.98
CA LEU A 108 -0.17 -13.43 2.81
C LEU A 108 -0.86 -14.42 1.88
N GLY A 109 -0.20 -15.53 1.57
CA GLY A 109 -0.75 -16.59 0.73
C GLY A 109 -2.07 -17.14 1.27
N ASN A 110 -2.19 -17.32 2.59
CA ASN A 110 -3.41 -17.84 3.21
C ASN A 110 -4.57 -16.85 3.09
N TYR A 111 -4.32 -15.56 3.33
CA TYR A 111 -5.34 -14.52 3.19
C TYR A 111 -5.83 -14.42 1.74
N VAL A 112 -4.90 -14.33 0.78
CA VAL A 112 -5.27 -14.23 -0.64
C VAL A 112 -5.97 -15.51 -1.10
N HIS A 113 -5.46 -16.69 -0.74
CA HIS A 113 -6.09 -17.97 -1.07
C HIS A 113 -7.52 -18.09 -0.54
N THR A 114 -7.81 -17.55 0.64
CA THR A 114 -9.15 -17.63 1.23
C THR A 114 -10.18 -16.80 0.46
N ILE A 115 -9.79 -15.64 -0.07
CA ILE A 115 -10.67 -14.77 -0.86
C ILE A 115 -10.65 -15.12 -2.37
N TRP A 116 -9.70 -15.94 -2.81
CA TRP A 116 -9.46 -16.21 -4.22
C TRP A 116 -10.61 -16.94 -4.94
N PRO A 117 -11.29 -17.96 -4.35
CA PRO A 117 -12.44 -18.60 -4.98
C PRO A 117 -13.54 -17.61 -5.36
N ASP A 118 -13.80 -16.63 -4.49
CA ASP A 118 -14.80 -15.59 -4.73
C ASP A 118 -14.36 -14.65 -5.86
N LEU A 119 -13.06 -14.34 -5.95
CA LEU A 119 -12.50 -13.54 -7.05
C LEU A 119 -12.60 -14.28 -8.39
N MET A 120 -12.30 -15.59 -8.42
CA MET A 120 -12.44 -16.41 -9.63
C MET A 120 -13.91 -16.50 -10.08
N GLY A 121 -14.85 -16.63 -9.14
CA GLY A 121 -16.29 -16.61 -9.43
C GLY A 121 -16.80 -15.29 -10.03
N GLN A 122 -16.00 -14.23 -9.96
CA GLN A 122 -16.29 -12.91 -10.53
C GLN A 122 -15.47 -12.62 -11.80
N GLY A 123 -14.79 -13.61 -12.36
CA GLY A 123 -14.06 -13.51 -13.63
C GLY A 123 -12.59 -13.11 -13.51
N VAL A 124 -12.02 -13.07 -12.30
CA VAL A 124 -10.57 -12.89 -12.12
C VAL A 124 -9.86 -14.19 -12.50
N GLY A 125 -9.10 -14.16 -13.59
CA GLY A 125 -8.43 -15.35 -14.11
C GLY A 125 -7.36 -15.92 -13.17
N PRO A 126 -7.11 -17.25 -13.19
CA PRO A 126 -6.17 -17.90 -12.26
C PRO A 126 -4.75 -17.36 -12.36
N ASN A 127 -4.33 -16.89 -13.56
CA ASN A 127 -3.01 -16.31 -13.80
C ASN A 127 -2.78 -14.99 -13.04
N ARG A 128 -3.84 -14.33 -12.57
CA ARG A 128 -3.72 -13.10 -11.78
C ARG A 128 -3.29 -13.37 -10.34
N TYR A 129 -3.49 -14.60 -9.82
CA TYR A 129 -3.18 -14.93 -8.43
C TYR A 129 -1.72 -14.64 -8.09
N GLU A 130 -0.80 -15.23 -8.85
CA GLU A 130 0.62 -15.15 -8.58
C GLU A 130 1.15 -13.72 -8.72
N SER A 131 0.67 -12.99 -9.73
CA SER A 131 1.03 -11.58 -9.92
C SER A 131 0.52 -10.71 -8.77
N LEU A 132 -0.74 -10.89 -8.33
CA LEU A 132 -1.30 -10.15 -7.21
C LEU A 132 -0.56 -10.43 -5.90
N VAL A 133 -0.26 -11.70 -5.60
CA VAL A 133 0.51 -12.07 -4.40
C VAL A 133 1.89 -11.44 -4.42
N LYS A 134 2.56 -11.42 -5.58
CA LYS A 134 3.87 -10.79 -5.74
C LYS A 134 3.81 -9.27 -5.56
N GLU A 135 2.83 -8.61 -6.17
CA GLU A 135 2.62 -7.17 -6.04
C GLU A 135 2.31 -6.78 -4.59
N LEU A 136 1.44 -7.54 -3.91
CA LEU A 136 1.14 -7.34 -2.49
C LEU A 136 2.37 -7.56 -1.60
N ALA A 137 3.20 -8.55 -1.89
CA ALA A 137 4.42 -8.78 -1.12
C ALA A 137 5.38 -7.58 -1.21
N VAL A 138 5.54 -6.99 -2.40
CA VAL A 138 6.36 -5.77 -2.60
C VAL A 138 5.79 -4.59 -1.82
N GLU A 139 4.47 -4.39 -1.88
CA GLU A 139 3.79 -3.32 -1.15
C GLU A 139 3.96 -3.49 0.37
N LEU A 140 3.80 -4.70 0.89
CA LEU A 140 3.99 -4.98 2.32
C LEU A 140 5.43 -4.76 2.76
N ASP A 141 6.41 -5.10 1.93
CA ASP A 141 7.82 -4.85 2.21
C ASP A 141 8.13 -3.34 2.21
N GLN A 142 7.47 -2.56 1.34
CA GLN A 142 7.53 -1.10 1.37
C GLN A 142 6.93 -0.53 2.66
N LEU A 143 5.70 -0.92 2.99
CA LEU A 143 5.01 -0.49 4.21
C LEU A 143 5.79 -0.85 5.48
N LYS A 144 6.49 -1.98 5.50
CA LYS A 144 7.32 -2.41 6.62
C LYS A 144 8.57 -1.54 6.79
N ARG A 145 9.12 -0.99 5.71
CA ARG A 145 10.25 -0.04 5.78
C ARG A 145 9.84 1.33 6.31
N GLU A 146 8.56 1.68 6.17
CA GLU A 146 7.96 2.96 6.60
C GLU A 146 7.26 2.90 7.98
N ALA A 147 7.17 1.70 8.57
CA ALA A 147 6.49 1.44 9.84
C ALA A 147 7.42 1.62 11.03
#